data_AF-A0A0Q7FL23-F1
#
_entry.id   AF-A0A0Q7FL23-F1
#
_cell.length_a   1.000
_cell.length_b   1.000
_cell.length_c   1.000
_cell.angle_alpha   90.00
_cell.angle_beta   90.00
_cell.angle_gamma   90.00
#
_symmetry.space_group_name_H-M   'P 1'
#
loop_
_entity.id
_entity.type
_entity.pdbx_description
1 polymer ?
#
loop_
_entity_poly.entity_id
_entity_poly.type
_entity_poly.pdbx_seq_one_letter_code
_entity_poly.pdbx_strand_id
1 'polypeptide(L)'
;MWNGTDVVPMPTAPQEAPPRRITKLAFRNRFTVAEKVAIDLASIDDPSSGAAARQQAAAVRVSLADAAAAAYIDLARDDTRAGVLMLEAAGILGAGRALEILDADIQPHERVQ
;
A
#
# COMPACT_ATOMS: atom_id res chain seq x y z
N MET A 1 -39.66 -34.90 29.96
CA MET A 1 -40.13 -34.10 28.82
C MET A 1 -39.03 -33.10 28.52
N TRP A 2 -38.24 -33.34 27.47
CA TRP A 2 -37.12 -32.49 27.07
C TRP A 2 -37.66 -31.40 26.16
N ASN A 3 -37.52 -30.13 26.54
CA ASN A 3 -38.09 -28.99 25.81
C ASN A 3 -37.03 -28.45 24.84
N GLY A 4 -37.05 -28.96 23.60
CA GLY A 4 -35.99 -28.74 22.61
C GLY A 4 -36.05 -27.38 21.91
N THR A 5 -35.73 -26.29 22.61
CA THR A 5 -35.58 -24.95 21.97
C THR A 5 -34.39 -24.13 22.43
N ASP A 6 -33.37 -24.73 23.03
CA ASP A 6 -32.09 -24.05 23.26
C ASP A 6 -31.25 -24.10 21.97
N VAL A 7 -31.60 -23.22 21.03
CA VAL A 7 -30.77 -22.94 19.85
C VAL A 7 -29.54 -22.18 20.36
N VAL A 8 -28.43 -22.88 20.62
CA VAL A 8 -27.14 -22.25 20.87
C VAL A 8 -26.80 -21.45 19.61
N PRO A 9 -26.71 -20.11 19.65
CA PRO A 9 -26.28 -19.37 18.47
C PRO A 9 -24.88 -19.86 18.10
N MET A 10 -24.75 -20.45 16.91
CA MET A 10 -23.44 -20.80 16.37
C MET A 10 -22.60 -19.51 16.36
N PRO A 11 -21.34 -19.54 16.85
CA PRO A 11 -20.48 -18.38 16.73
C PRO A 11 -20.43 -17.98 15.25
N THR A 12 -20.83 -16.75 14.95
CA THR A 12 -20.68 -16.18 13.61
C THR A 12 -19.20 -16.30 13.25
N ALA A 13 -18.89 -17.11 12.23
CA ALA A 13 -17.54 -17.20 11.70
C ALA A 13 -17.01 -15.78 11.45
N PRO A 14 -15.73 -15.48 11.73
CA PRO A 14 -15.17 -14.16 11.49
C PRO A 14 -15.46 -13.76 10.04
N GLN A 15 -16.25 -12.69 9.86
CA GLN A 15 -16.53 -12.18 8.53
C GLN A 15 -15.22 -11.64 7.96
N GLU A 16 -14.73 -12.27 6.89
CA GLU A 16 -13.50 -11.83 6.21
C GLU A 16 -13.63 -10.35 5.85
N ALA A 17 -12.63 -9.56 6.23
CA ALA A 17 -12.62 -8.14 5.92
C ALA A 17 -12.69 -7.96 4.39
N PRO A 18 -13.46 -6.98 3.89
CA PRO A 18 -13.59 -6.76 2.46
C PRO A 18 -12.20 -6.48 1.84
N PRO A 19 -11.95 -6.93 0.60
CA PRO A 19 -10.66 -6.72 -0.08
C PRO A 19 -10.30 -5.23 -0.11
N ARG A 20 -9.05 -4.89 0.27
CA ARG A 20 -8.55 -3.51 0.25
C ARG A 20 -7.99 -3.09 -1.12
N ARG A 21 -8.72 -3.44 -2.19
CA ARG A 21 -8.31 -3.23 -3.59
C ARG A 21 -8.76 -1.86 -4.10
N ILE A 22 -7.82 -1.10 -4.67
CA ILE A 22 -8.05 0.18 -5.32
C ILE A 22 -7.44 0.21 -6.71
N THR A 23 -7.90 1.14 -7.55
CA THR A 23 -7.29 1.37 -8.86
C THR A 23 -5.87 1.93 -8.71
N LYS A 24 -5.03 1.73 -9.74
CA LYS A 24 -3.68 2.33 -9.79
C LYS A 24 -3.73 3.87 -9.70
N LEU A 25 -4.74 4.49 -10.31
CA LEU A 25 -4.94 5.93 -10.26
C LEU A 25 -5.26 6.39 -8.84
N ALA A 26 -6.17 5.71 -8.15
CA ALA A 26 -6.51 6.00 -6.76
C ALA A 26 -5.27 5.93 -5.87
N PHE A 27 -4.45 4.89 -6.01
CA PHE A 27 -3.20 4.77 -5.25
C PHE A 27 -2.26 5.95 -5.51
N ARG A 28 -2.01 6.33 -6.78
CA ARG A 28 -1.20 7.53 -7.11
C ARG A 28 -1.80 8.84 -6.58
N ASN A 29 -3.12 8.91 -6.42
CA ASN A 29 -3.82 10.09 -5.90
C ASN A 29 -3.76 10.19 -4.37
N ARG A 30 -3.44 9.09 -3.67
CA ARG A 30 -3.15 9.14 -2.24
C ARG A 30 -1.85 9.85 -1.92
N PHE A 31 -0.94 10.01 -2.90
CA PHE A 31 0.29 10.79 -2.76
C PHE A 31 0.11 12.25 -3.21
N THR A 32 0.72 13.18 -2.48
CA THR A 32 0.83 14.58 -2.89
C THR A 32 1.74 14.73 -4.10
N VAL A 33 1.67 15.87 -4.79
CA VAL A 33 2.58 16.16 -5.91
C VAL A 33 4.04 16.20 -5.45
N ALA A 34 4.31 16.82 -4.29
CA ALA A 34 5.65 16.89 -3.72
C ALA A 34 6.22 15.49 -3.42
N GLU A 35 5.41 14.59 -2.85
CA GLU A 35 5.80 13.20 -2.60
C GLU A 35 6.12 12.46 -3.90
N LYS A 36 5.30 12.65 -4.94
CA LYS A 36 5.55 12.04 -6.26
C LYS A 36 6.86 12.53 -6.87
N VAL A 37 7.18 13.82 -6.74
CA VAL A 37 8.45 14.39 -7.19
C VAL A 37 9.62 13.84 -6.37
N ALA A 38 9.48 13.74 -5.04
CA ALA A 38 10.51 13.17 -4.17
C ALA A 38 10.81 11.71 -4.52
N ILE A 39 9.77 10.91 -4.79
CA ILE A 39 9.91 9.53 -5.25
C ILE A 39 10.62 9.46 -6.60
N ASP A 40 10.24 10.31 -7.56
CA ASP A 40 10.87 10.37 -8.88
C ASP A 40 12.37 10.70 -8.77
N LEU A 41 12.72 11.74 -8.01
CA LEU A 41 14.12 12.13 -7.76
C LEU A 41 14.91 11.03 -7.05
N ALA A 42 14.32 10.39 -6.03
CA ALA A 42 14.95 9.28 -5.31
C ALA A 42 15.17 8.03 -6.19
N SER A 43 14.46 7.93 -7.31
CA SER A 43 14.61 6.83 -8.27
C SER A 43 15.78 7.02 -9.24
N ILE A 44 16.41 8.19 -9.28
CA ILE A 44 17.53 8.48 -10.19
C ILE A 44 18.81 7.83 -9.64
N ASP A 45 19.45 6.97 -10.43
CA ASP A 45 20.76 6.41 -10.09
C ASP A 45 21.85 7.46 -10.31
N ASP A 46 22.65 7.72 -9.28
CA ASP A 46 23.91 8.44 -9.43
C ASP A 46 25.06 7.42 -9.44
N PRO A 47 25.74 7.22 -10.58
CA PRO A 47 26.81 6.23 -10.68
C PRO A 47 28.02 6.55 -9.81
N SER A 48 28.18 7.79 -9.35
CA SER A 48 29.25 8.22 -8.45
C SER A 48 28.94 7.98 -6.97
N SER A 49 27.68 7.68 -6.64
CA SER A 49 27.25 7.39 -5.27
C SER A 49 27.64 5.98 -4.81
N GLY A 50 27.69 5.76 -3.49
CA GLY A 50 27.99 4.46 -2.90
C GLY A 50 26.94 3.39 -3.23
N ALA A 51 27.34 2.11 -3.16
CA ALA A 51 26.49 0.97 -3.53
C ALA A 51 25.11 0.96 -2.85
N ALA A 52 25.04 1.33 -1.57
CA ALA A 52 23.78 1.40 -0.82
C ALA A 52 22.78 2.43 -1.42
N ALA A 53 23.25 3.62 -1.78
CA ALA A 53 22.39 4.65 -2.38
C ALA A 53 21.89 4.25 -3.78
N ARG A 54 22.76 3.60 -4.55
CA ARG A 54 22.41 3.05 -5.88
C ARG A 54 21.39 1.93 -5.78
N GLN A 55 21.54 1.05 -4.79
CA GLN A 55 20.57 -0.01 -4.50
C GLN A 55 19.22 0.57 -4.05
N GLN A 56 19.23 1.64 -3.24
CA GLN A 56 18.00 2.36 -2.86
C GLN A 56 17.26 2.91 -4.09
N ALA A 57 17.97 3.59 -4.99
CA ALA A 57 17.38 4.12 -6.22
C ALA A 57 16.81 2.99 -7.10
N ALA A 58 17.51 1.86 -7.20
CA ALA A 58 17.02 0.67 -7.90
C ALA A 58 15.76 0.08 -7.25
N ALA A 59 15.72 0.00 -5.91
CA ALA A 59 14.54 -0.48 -5.17
C ALA A 59 13.32 0.39 -5.45
N VAL A 60 13.47 1.73 -5.44
CA VAL A 60 12.40 2.66 -5.78
C VAL A 60 11.90 2.42 -7.22
N ARG A 61 12.80 2.30 -8.20
CA ARG A 61 12.43 2.03 -9.60
C ARG A 61 11.66 0.71 -9.75
N VAL A 62 12.09 -0.35 -9.06
CA VAL A 62 11.41 -1.65 -9.10
C VAL A 62 10.01 -1.53 -8.49
N SER A 63 9.86 -0.92 -7.31
CA SER A 63 8.55 -0.73 -6.70
C SER A 63 7.59 0.09 -7.58
N LEU A 64 8.08 1.11 -8.28
CA LEU A 64 7.29 1.87 -9.25
C LEU A 64 6.87 1.03 -10.46
N ALA A 65 7.77 0.19 -10.97
CA ALA A 65 7.49 -0.71 -12.09
C ALA A 65 6.44 -1.77 -11.70
N ASP A 66 6.55 -2.36 -10.52
CA ASP A 66 5.61 -3.35 -10.00
C ASP A 66 4.21 -2.74 -9.84
N ALA A 67 4.12 -1.56 -9.24
CA ALA A 67 2.85 -0.84 -9.10
C ALA A 67 2.24 -0.46 -10.46
N ALA A 68 3.06 -0.13 -11.46
CA ALA A 68 2.61 0.17 -12.81
C ALA A 68 2.11 -1.09 -13.55
N ALA A 69 2.80 -2.21 -13.38
CA ALA A 69 2.47 -3.50 -13.99
C ALA A 69 1.24 -4.18 -13.37
N ALA A 70 0.91 -3.85 -12.12
CA ALA A 70 -0.25 -4.41 -11.42
C ALA A 70 -1.58 -4.14 -12.16
N ALA A 71 -2.54 -5.06 -12.05
CA ALA A 71 -3.90 -4.85 -12.52
C ALA A 71 -4.67 -3.85 -11.62
N TYR A 72 -4.42 -3.95 -10.32
CA TYR A 72 -4.95 -3.11 -9.25
C TYR A 72 -3.95 -3.08 -8.09
N ILE A 73 -4.12 -2.16 -7.15
CA ILE A 73 -3.32 -2.11 -5.93
C ILE A 73 -4.16 -2.68 -4.79
N ASP A 74 -3.60 -3.62 -4.04
CA ASP A 74 -4.21 -4.13 -2.81
C ASP A 74 -3.40 -3.62 -1.62
N LEU A 75 -4.02 -2.75 -0.82
CA LEU A 75 -3.39 -2.10 0.33
C LEU A 75 -3.17 -3.06 1.51
N ALA A 76 -3.80 -4.24 1.49
CA ALA A 76 -3.59 -5.27 2.49
C ALA A 76 -2.41 -6.21 2.15
N ARG A 77 -1.86 -6.16 0.93
CA ARG A 77 -0.71 -6.99 0.58
C ARG A 77 0.56 -6.50 1.27
N ASP A 78 1.34 -7.45 1.78
CA ASP A 78 2.58 -7.18 2.50
C ASP A 78 3.61 -6.47 1.62
N ASP A 79 3.69 -6.78 0.33
CA ASP A 79 4.62 -6.14 -0.60
C ASP A 79 4.25 -4.68 -0.87
N THR A 80 2.97 -4.37 -1.10
CA THR A 80 2.47 -2.98 -1.19
C THR A 80 2.82 -2.21 0.08
N ARG A 81 2.56 -2.79 1.25
CA ARG A 81 2.85 -2.15 2.54
C ARG A 81 4.35 -1.91 2.73
N ALA A 82 5.17 -2.91 2.47
CA ALA A 82 6.63 -2.83 2.58
C ALA A 82 7.20 -1.74 1.66
N GLY A 83 6.70 -1.64 0.43
CA GLY A 83 7.13 -0.61 -0.53
C GLY A 83 6.86 0.81 -0.03
N VAL A 84 5.66 1.10 0.48
CA VAL A 84 5.34 2.45 0.99
C VAL A 84 6.08 2.75 2.30
N LEU A 85 6.23 1.77 3.21
CA LEU A 85 7.01 1.93 4.44
C LEU A 85 8.50 2.17 4.14
N MET A 86 9.05 1.53 3.11
CA MET A 86 10.42 1.79 2.67
C MET A 86 10.61 3.24 2.22
N LEU A 87 9.63 3.85 1.53
CA LEU A 87 9.71 5.26 1.13
C LEU A 87 9.77 6.19 2.35
N GLU A 88 9.02 5.89 3.40
CA GLU A 88 9.09 6.63 4.67
C GLU A 88 10.42 6.40 5.41
N ALA A 89 10.86 5.15 5.53
CA ALA A 89 12.13 4.82 6.19
C ALA A 89 13.34 5.45 5.48
N ALA A 90 13.24 5.68 4.18
CA ALA A 90 14.23 6.37 3.37
C ALA A 90 14.19 7.90 3.49
N GLY A 91 13.23 8.46 4.22
CA GLY A 91 12.98 9.90 4.31
C GLY A 91 12.41 10.53 3.03
N ILE A 92 11.94 9.71 2.08
CA ILE A 92 11.29 10.19 0.85
C ILE A 92 9.87 10.67 1.17
N LEU A 93 9.19 9.98 2.09
CA LEU A 93 7.94 10.43 2.70
C LEU A 93 8.22 10.98 4.11
N GLY A 94 7.37 11.89 4.57
CA GLY A 94 7.39 12.36 5.96
C GLY A 94 6.99 11.25 6.94
N ALA A 95 7.38 11.41 8.22
CA ALA A 95 7.02 10.47 9.28
C ALA A 95 5.48 10.36 9.45
N GLY A 96 4.99 9.14 9.62
CA GLY A 96 3.57 8.76 9.68
C GLY A 96 2.89 8.63 8.31
N ARG A 97 3.51 9.12 7.23
CA ARG A 97 2.83 9.30 5.96
C ARG A 97 2.50 7.99 5.25
N ALA A 98 3.33 6.96 5.41
CA ALA A 98 3.03 5.67 4.79
C ALA A 98 1.71 5.09 5.30
N LEU A 99 1.45 5.20 6.61
CA LEU A 99 0.22 4.70 7.22
C LEU A 99 -1.00 5.50 6.76
N GLU A 100 -0.88 6.81 6.60
CA GLU A 100 -1.97 7.61 6.02
C GLU A 100 -2.32 7.15 4.60
N ILE A 101 -1.32 6.82 3.78
CA ILE A 101 -1.53 6.32 2.41
C ILE A 101 -2.16 4.93 2.42
N LEU A 102 -1.69 4.03 3.30
CA LEU A 102 -2.08 2.62 3.32
C LEU A 102 -3.39 2.35 4.06
N ASP A 103 -3.64 3.05 5.17
CA ASP A 103 -4.64 2.66 6.15
C ASP A 103 -5.90 3.53 6.10
N ALA A 104 -5.83 4.73 5.51
CA ALA A 104 -7.00 5.59 5.29
C ALA A 104 -8.15 4.85 4.59
N ASP A 105 -9.37 5.17 5.00
CA ASP A 105 -10.60 4.57 4.50
C ASP A 105 -10.69 4.64 2.98
N ILE A 106 -10.96 3.49 2.36
CA ILE A 106 -11.12 3.38 0.91
C ILE A 106 -12.44 4.00 0.50
N GLN A 107 -12.36 5.09 -0.27
CA GLN A 107 -13.52 5.80 -0.79
C GLN A 107 -14.15 5.03 -1.96
N PRO A 108 -15.47 5.20 -2.21
CA PRO A 108 -16.15 4.49 -3.29
C PRO A 108 -15.51 4.68 -4.67
N HIS A 109 -15.01 5.89 -4.96
CA HIS A 109 -14.38 6.22 -6.24
C HIS A 109 -12.97 5.63 -6.41
N GLU A 110 -12.37 5.09 -5.33
CA GLU A 110 -11.04 4.47 -5.39
C GLU A 110 -11.11 2.99 -5.78
N ARG A 111 -12.26 2.35 -5.56
CA ARG A 111 -12.41 0.91 -5.72
C ARG A 111 -12.30 0.49 -7.19
N VAL A 112 -11.76 -0.70 -7.38
CA VAL A 112 -11.82 -1.39 -8.68
C VAL A 112 -13.30 -1.65 -8.98
N GLN A 113 -13.77 -1.21 -10.14
CA GLN A 113 -15.14 -1.48 -10.62
C GLN A 113 -15.28 -2.90 -11.14
#